data_AF-A0A8T0STP1-F1
#
_entry.id   AF-A0A8T0STP1-F1
#
_cell.length_a   1.000
_cell.length_b   1.000
_cell.length_c   1.000
_cell.angle_alpha   90.00
_cell.angle_beta   90.00
_cell.angle_gamma   90.00
#
_symmetry.space_group_name_H-M   'P 1'
#
loop_
_entity.id
_entity.type
_entity.pdbx_description
1 polymer ?
#
loop_
_entity_poly.entity_id
_entity_poly.type
_entity_poly.pdbx_seq_one_letter_code
_entity_poly.pdbx_strand_id
1 'polypeptide(L)'
;MAGARSAALLALLLLVCAGAAAAAAGASKGKGGSGRGALPPCRDLATRGECAARSGCRWCRSEALDDMCFGAAEAWRLPRQVFSCDPPSGAANARR
;
A
#
# COMPACT_ATOMS: atom_id res chain seq x y z
N MET A 1 28.70 38.34 9.50
CA MET A 1 27.24 38.32 9.75
C MET A 1 26.63 37.12 9.04
N ALA A 2 26.81 35.91 9.57
CA ALA A 2 26.50 34.64 8.86
C ALA A 2 25.32 33.84 9.48
N GLY A 3 24.56 34.45 10.40
CA GLY A 3 23.46 33.76 11.12
C GLY A 3 22.06 34.00 10.56
N ALA A 4 21.85 35.03 9.73
CA ALA A 4 20.51 35.41 9.29
C ALA A 4 19.96 34.52 8.15
N ARG A 5 20.84 33.92 7.34
CA ARG A 5 20.45 33.08 6.20
C ARG A 5 19.95 31.70 6.65
N SER A 6 20.51 31.16 7.74
CA SER A 6 20.11 29.86 8.29
C SER A 6 18.71 29.89 8.90
N ALA A 7 18.34 30.95 9.61
CA ALA A 7 17.01 31.07 10.22
C ALA A 7 15.91 31.18 9.15
N ALA A 8 16.17 31.93 8.07
CA ALA A 8 15.24 32.06 6.95
C ALA A 8 15.07 30.75 6.17
N LEU A 9 16.15 29.99 5.95
CA LEU A 9 16.08 28.67 5.29
C LEU A 9 15.35 27.63 6.15
N LEU A 10 15.59 27.61 7.46
CA LEU A 10 14.87 26.74 8.40
C LEU A 10 13.38 27.09 8.47
N ALA A 11 13.03 28.37 8.47
CA ALA A 11 11.63 28.80 8.43
C ALA A 11 10.94 28.41 7.12
N LEU A 12 11.62 28.52 5.98
CA LEU A 12 11.08 28.10 4.67
C LEU A 12 10.85 26.58 4.63
N LEU A 13 11.78 25.78 5.17
CA LEU A 13 11.69 24.32 5.25
C LEU A 13 10.51 23.88 6.13
N LEU A 14 10.28 24.53 7.27
CA LEU A 14 9.15 24.22 8.15
C LEU A 14 7.80 24.56 7.50
N LEU A 15 7.72 25.65 6.73
CA LEU A 15 6.51 26.03 5.98
C LEU A 15 6.14 25.00 4.91
N VAL A 16 7.13 24.37 4.25
CA VAL A 16 6.89 23.31 3.26
C VAL A 16 6.35 22.03 3.90
N CYS A 17 6.85 21.63 5.06
CA CYS A 17 6.45 20.38 5.71
C CYS A 17 5.01 20.40 6.28
N ALA A 18 4.44 21.58 6.55
CA ALA A 18 3.08 21.70 7.07
C ALA A 18 1.97 21.61 5.99
N GLY A 19 2.34 21.52 4.70
CA GLY A 19 1.44 21.69 3.55
C GLY A 19 0.91 20.40 2.90
N ALA A 20 0.80 19.28 3.60
CA ALA A 20 0.25 18.03 3.04
C ALA A 20 -0.65 17.28 4.04
N ALA A 21 -1.69 17.94 4.54
CA ALA A 21 -2.81 17.30 5.20
C ALA A 21 -4.08 17.42 4.34
N ALA A 22 -4.05 16.80 3.16
CA ALA A 22 -5.28 16.51 2.41
C ALA A 22 -5.70 15.08 2.74
N ALA A 23 -6.53 14.98 3.78
CA ALA A 23 -7.26 13.77 4.11
C ALA A 23 -8.26 13.45 2.99
N ALA A 24 -7.88 12.57 2.07
CA ALA A 24 -8.85 11.83 1.26
C ALA A 24 -9.25 10.57 2.02
N ALA A 25 -10.22 10.73 2.93
CA ALA A 25 -10.97 9.61 3.49
C ALA A 25 -11.86 9.01 2.39
N GLY A 26 -11.26 8.23 1.50
CA GLY A 26 -11.98 7.34 0.60
C GLY A 26 -12.51 6.16 1.39
N ALA A 27 -13.65 6.32 2.06
CA ALA A 27 -14.42 5.22 2.63
C ALA A 27 -14.94 4.33 1.49
N SER A 28 -14.10 3.42 1.02
CA SER A 28 -14.52 2.32 0.16
C SER A 28 -15.35 1.37 1.02
N LYS A 29 -16.68 1.56 1.02
CA LYS A 29 -17.66 0.62 1.57
C LYS A 29 -17.61 -0.67 0.73
N GLY A 30 -16.61 -1.50 0.99
CA GLY A 30 -16.56 -2.88 0.51
C GLY A 30 -17.59 -3.70 1.27
N LYS A 31 -18.73 -3.95 0.62
CA LYS A 31 -19.76 -4.86 1.11
C LYS A 31 -19.23 -6.30 0.97
N GLY A 32 -18.91 -6.94 2.10
CA GLY A 32 -18.43 -8.32 2.13
C GLY A 32 -18.72 -8.99 3.46
N GLY A 33 -19.85 -9.71 3.52
CA GLY A 33 -20.07 -10.92 4.32
C GLY A 33 -19.79 -10.88 5.82
N SER A 34 -20.85 -10.70 6.60
CA SER A 34 -20.88 -11.08 8.02
C SER A 34 -20.91 -12.61 8.16
N GLY A 35 -20.04 -13.17 9.01
CA GLY A 35 -20.27 -14.50 9.60
C GLY A 35 -19.06 -15.44 9.65
N ARG A 36 -18.56 -15.65 10.88
CA ARG A 36 -17.62 -16.69 11.35
C ARG A 36 -16.12 -16.40 11.14
N GLY A 37 -15.47 -15.93 12.20
CA GLY A 37 -14.01 -15.78 12.31
C GLY A 37 -13.39 -14.91 11.22
N ALA A 38 -13.46 -13.58 11.37
CA ALA A 38 -12.98 -12.66 10.35
C ALA A 38 -11.46 -12.83 10.12
N LEU A 39 -11.11 -13.48 9.02
CA LEU A 39 -9.74 -13.60 8.54
C LEU A 39 -9.18 -12.16 8.30
N PRO A 40 -7.96 -11.82 8.76
CA PRO A 40 -7.45 -10.43 8.77
C PRO A 40 -7.39 -9.82 7.37
N PRO A 41 -7.74 -8.56 7.10
CA PRO A 41 -7.73 -8.01 5.73
C PRO A 41 -6.37 -8.22 5.03
N CYS A 42 -6.35 -8.31 3.68
CA CYS A 42 -5.13 -8.62 2.92
C CYS A 42 -3.94 -7.74 3.32
N ARG A 43 -4.17 -6.44 3.54
CA ARG A 43 -3.15 -5.46 3.94
C ARG A 43 -2.43 -5.78 5.26
N ASP A 44 -3.05 -6.58 6.13
CA ASP A 44 -2.48 -6.96 7.42
C ASP A 44 -1.55 -8.19 7.27
N LEU A 45 -1.51 -8.82 6.09
CA LEU A 45 -0.59 -9.92 5.78
C LEU A 45 0.76 -9.35 5.34
N ALA A 46 1.73 -9.39 6.26
CA ALA A 46 3.05 -8.81 6.06
C ALA A 46 4.01 -9.69 5.24
N THR A 47 3.65 -10.96 5.00
CA THR A 47 4.51 -11.88 4.25
C THR A 47 3.88 -12.32 2.93
N ARG A 48 4.73 -12.49 1.91
CA ARG A 48 4.31 -13.02 0.60
C ARG A 48 3.62 -14.37 0.70
N GLY A 49 4.10 -15.25 1.59
CA GLY A 49 3.55 -16.59 1.77
C GLY A 49 2.12 -16.57 2.30
N GLU A 50 1.86 -15.80 3.36
CA GLU A 50 0.52 -15.64 3.92
C GLU A 50 -0.44 -14.97 2.93
N CYS A 51 0.06 -13.93 2.23
CA CYS A 51 -0.69 -13.24 1.20
C CYS A 51 -1.09 -14.17 0.04
N ALA A 52 -0.13 -14.96 -0.44
CA ALA A 52 -0.36 -15.91 -1.53
C ALA A 52 -1.26 -17.07 -1.11
N ALA A 53 -1.25 -17.50 0.14
CA ALA A 53 -2.14 -18.54 0.64
C ALA A 53 -3.60 -18.09 0.72
N ARG A 54 -3.87 -16.78 0.72
CA ARG A 54 -5.21 -16.24 0.86
C ARG A 54 -5.90 -16.00 -0.48
N SER A 55 -7.05 -16.65 -0.66
CA SER A 55 -7.91 -16.41 -1.81
C SER A 55 -8.32 -14.94 -1.91
N GLY A 56 -8.14 -14.34 -3.09
CA GLY A 56 -8.53 -12.97 -3.35
C GLY A 56 -7.53 -11.91 -2.89
N CYS A 57 -6.38 -12.29 -2.33
CA CYS A 57 -5.26 -11.38 -2.12
C CYS A 57 -4.18 -11.57 -3.19
N ARG A 58 -3.34 -10.55 -3.36
CA ARG A 58 -2.21 -10.51 -4.28
C ARG A 58 -1.04 -9.81 -3.62
N TRP A 59 0.12 -10.45 -3.68
CA TRP A 59 1.36 -9.80 -3.26
C TRP A 59 1.81 -8.85 -4.36
N CYS A 60 2.11 -7.60 -4.02
CA CYS A 60 2.60 -6.61 -4.97
C CYS A 60 3.94 -6.05 -4.50
N ARG A 61 4.93 -6.18 -5.39
CA ARG A 61 6.26 -5.59 -5.22
C ARG A 61 6.25 -4.16 -5.71
N SER A 62 6.89 -3.26 -4.98
CA SER A 62 7.04 -1.85 -5.35
C SER A 62 8.51 -1.46 -5.46
N GLU A 63 8.84 -0.58 -6.40
CA GLU A 63 10.21 -0.05 -6.51
C GLU A 63 10.44 1.20 -5.64
N ALA A 64 9.36 1.87 -5.22
CA ALA A 64 9.40 3.11 -4.46
C ALA A 64 8.87 2.98 -3.03
N LEU A 65 8.19 1.87 -2.73
CA LEU A 65 7.57 1.57 -1.44
C LEU A 65 7.90 0.12 -1.05
N ASP A 66 7.49 -0.30 0.15
CA ASP A 66 7.61 -1.68 0.57
C ASP A 66 6.69 -2.62 -0.23
N ASP A 67 7.07 -3.90 -0.26
CA ASP A 67 6.23 -4.96 -0.79
C ASP A 67 5.03 -5.19 0.15
N MET A 68 3.83 -5.24 -0.42
CA MET A 68 2.61 -5.30 0.37
C MET A 68 1.57 -6.23 -0.26
N CYS A 69 0.68 -6.74 0.59
CA CYS A 69 -0.43 -7.58 0.18
C CYS A 69 -1.70 -6.75 -0.05
N PHE A 70 -2.25 -6.82 -1.25
CA PHE A 70 -3.45 -6.09 -1.64
C PHE A 70 -4.60 -7.03 -1.95
N GLY A 71 -5.84 -6.53 -1.82
CA GLY A 71 -7.00 -7.24 -2.36
C GLY A 71 -6.93 -7.31 -3.89
N ALA A 72 -7.53 -8.33 -4.50
CA ALA A 72 -7.45 -8.52 -5.95
C ALA A 72 -7.91 -7.29 -6.75
N ALA A 73 -9.02 -6.67 -6.36
CA ALA A 73 -9.54 -5.48 -7.03
C ALA A 73 -8.67 -4.22 -6.83
N GLU A 74 -7.96 -4.14 -5.71
CA GLU A 74 -7.06 -3.03 -5.39
C GLU A 74 -5.75 -3.16 -6.17
N ALA A 75 -5.16 -4.36 -6.16
CA ALA A 75 -3.98 -4.71 -6.94
C ALA A 75 -4.14 -4.41 -8.44
N TRP A 76 -5.33 -4.66 -9.00
CA TRP A 76 -5.63 -4.35 -10.41
C TRP A 76 -5.64 -2.86 -10.74
N ARG A 77 -5.83 -1.99 -9.75
CA ARG A 77 -5.89 -0.53 -9.92
C ARG A 77 -4.54 0.15 -9.68
N LEU A 78 -3.55 -0.58 -9.16
CA LEU A 78 -2.23 -0.03 -8.89
C LEU A 78 -1.51 0.35 -10.21
N PRO A 79 -0.82 1.50 -10.24
CA PRO A 79 -0.02 1.89 -11.40
C PRO A 79 1.07 0.84 -11.67
N ARG A 80 1.00 0.21 -12.85
CA ARG A 80 1.93 -0.85 -13.26
C ARG A 80 3.38 -0.39 -13.40
N GLN A 81 3.60 0.94 -13.42
CA GLN A 81 4.93 1.53 -13.45
C GLN A 81 5.64 1.43 -12.10
N VAL A 82 4.89 1.37 -11.00
CA VAL A 82 5.44 1.36 -9.63
C VAL A 82 5.23 0.00 -8.99
N PHE A 83 4.11 -0.67 -9.28
CA PHE A 83 3.75 -1.94 -8.66
C PHE A 83 3.73 -3.08 -9.65
N SER A 84 4.30 -4.21 -9.24
CA SER A 84 4.27 -5.48 -9.96
C SER A 84 3.66 -6.56 -9.06
N CYS A 85 2.45 -7.00 -9.40
CA CYS A 85 1.67 -7.92 -8.57
C CYS A 85 1.73 -9.36 -9.05
N ASP A 86 1.75 -10.29 -8.11
CA ASP A 86 1.66 -11.72 -8.37
C ASP A 86 0.32 -12.09 -9.02
N PRO A 87 0.31 -13.15 -9.85
CA PRO A 87 -0.92 -13.70 -10.41
C PRO A 87 -1.82 -14.23 -9.27
N PRO A 88 -3.15 -14.40 -9.51
CA PRO A 88 -4.03 -14.83 -8.43
C PRO A 88 -3.57 -16.21 -7.94
N SER A 89 -3.63 -16.43 -6.62
CA SER A 89 -3.07 -17.56 -5.85
C SER A 89 -3.12 -18.96 -6.53
N GLY A 90 -4.06 -19.25 -7.44
CA GLY A 90 -4.11 -20.49 -8.21
C GLY A 90 -3.11 -20.63 -9.38
N ALA A 91 -2.42 -19.57 -9.80
CA ALA A 91 -1.52 -19.58 -10.96
C ALA A 91 -0.02 -19.63 -10.60
N ALA A 92 0.33 -19.37 -9.33
CA ALA A 92 1.73 -19.36 -8.88
C ALA A 92 2.35 -20.77 -8.78
N ASN A 93 1.53 -21.81 -8.64
CA ASN A 93 1.98 -23.21 -8.56
C ASN A 93 2.21 -23.89 -9.94
N ALA A 94 1.92 -23.23 -11.05
CA ALA A 94 2.05 -23.82 -12.39
C ALA A 94 3.45 -23.65 -13.03
N ARG A 95 4.43 -23.12 -12.30
CA ARG A 95 5.80 -22.86 -12.80
C ARG A 95 6.90 -23.59 -12.01
N ARG A 96 6.57 -24.66 -11.28
CA ARG A 96 7.56 -25.62 -10.76
C ARG A 96 7.44 -26.93 -11.52
#